data_AF-A0A953URD3-F1
#
_entry.id   AF-A0A953URD3-F1
#
_cell.length_a   1.000
_cell.length_b   1.000
_cell.length_c   1.000
_cell.angle_alpha   90.00
_cell.angle_beta   90.00
_cell.angle_gamma   90.00
#
_symmetry.space_group_name_H-M   'P 1'
#
loop_
_entity.id
_entity.type
_entity.pdbx_description
1 polymer ?
#
loop_
_entity_poly.entity_id
_entity_poly.type
_entity_poly.pdbx_seq_one_letter_code
_entity_poly.pdbx_strand_id
1 'polypeptide(L)'
;MATSGIIGEEIDKQGALASAALQNISGVGAGTSARHLLPRAVLDMLGPYSAALYIAERVVQSDVFDVELVQILHSKLLPLERMADDVLAATKQRGYFDDPDTAEPLRWLETCNEQVKDCMVALESMLDPQLDDLMAAAIEEHQRGETVPLDSIR
;
A
#
# COMPACT_ATOMS: atom_id res chain seq x y z
N MET A 1 24.21 6.47 2.87
CA MET A 1 22.74 6.49 2.93
C MET A 1 22.27 5.12 3.36
N ALA A 2 21.39 5.05 4.35
CA ALA A 2 20.74 3.80 4.72
C ALA A 2 19.74 3.38 3.63
N THR A 3 19.55 2.08 3.45
CA THR A 3 18.61 1.51 2.47
C THR A 3 17.17 2.01 2.71
N SER A 4 16.79 2.21 3.98
CA SER A 4 15.51 2.78 4.38
C SER A 4 15.30 4.22 3.84
N GLY A 5 16.35 5.04 3.84
CA GLY A 5 16.30 6.39 3.28
C GLY A 5 16.07 6.42 1.78
N ILE A 6 16.73 5.55 1.02
CA ILE A 6 16.56 5.45 -0.44
C ILE A 6 15.15 4.99 -0.80
N ILE A 7 14.63 3.98 -0.08
CA ILE A 7 13.28 3.45 -0.29
C ILE A 7 12.23 4.50 0.07
N GLY A 8 12.40 5.20 1.19
CA GLY A 8 11.51 6.27 1.61
C GLY A 8 11.42 7.41 0.58
N GLU A 9 12.55 7.84 0.02
CA GLU A 9 12.60 8.91 -1.00
C GLU A 9 11.91 8.49 -2.31
N GLU A 10 12.12 7.24 -2.77
CA GLU A 10 11.46 6.79 -4.00
C GLU A 10 9.95 6.68 -3.81
N ILE A 11 9.48 6.25 -2.63
CA ILE A 11 8.05 6.23 -2.33
C ILE A 11 7.47 7.63 -2.24
N ASP A 12 8.17 8.60 -1.64
CA ASP A 12 7.71 9.99 -1.63
C ASP A 12 7.53 10.53 -3.04
N LYS A 13 8.47 10.23 -3.93
CA LYS A 13 8.39 10.64 -5.33
C LYS A 13 7.20 10.00 -6.04
N GLN A 14 7.01 8.69 -5.91
CA GLN A 14 5.86 8.01 -6.53
C GLN A 14 4.54 8.48 -5.92
N GLY A 15 4.48 8.67 -4.60
CA GLY A 15 3.33 9.20 -3.90
C GLY A 15 2.98 10.63 -4.30
N ALA A 16 3.98 11.50 -4.50
CA ALA A 16 3.75 12.86 -4.98
C ALA A 16 3.16 12.87 -6.39
N LEU A 17 3.64 11.99 -7.29
CA LEU A 17 3.10 11.85 -8.64
C LEU A 17 1.65 11.32 -8.62
N ALA A 18 1.37 10.27 -7.85
CA ALA A 18 0.03 9.73 -7.67
C ALA A 18 -0.93 10.79 -7.08
N SER A 19 -0.49 11.51 -6.05
CA SER A 19 -1.28 12.57 -5.40
C SER A 19 -1.62 13.70 -6.36
N ALA A 20 -0.66 14.14 -7.17
CA ALA A 20 -0.89 15.19 -8.17
C ALA A 20 -1.93 14.74 -9.22
N ALA A 21 -1.87 13.48 -9.66
CA ALA A 21 -2.85 12.91 -10.58
C ALA A 21 -4.26 12.83 -9.94
N LEU A 22 -4.37 12.43 -8.68
CA LEU A 22 -5.64 12.39 -7.94
C LEU A 22 -6.25 13.78 -7.70
N GLN A 23 -5.41 14.78 -7.39
CA GLN A 23 -5.86 16.16 -7.24
C GLN A 23 -6.45 16.68 -8.55
N ASN A 24 -5.83 16.36 -9.70
CA ASN A 24 -6.39 16.68 -11.00
C ASN A 24 -7.77 16.07 -11.19
N ILE A 25 -7.99 14.82 -10.76
CA ILE A 25 -9.31 14.14 -10.80
C ILE A 25 -10.35 14.87 -9.94
N SER A 26 -10.00 15.24 -8.70
CA SER A 26 -10.92 15.95 -7.80
C SER A 26 -11.35 17.33 -8.32
N GLY A 27 -10.48 18.02 -9.07
CA GLY A 27 -10.77 19.32 -9.69
C GLY A 27 -11.64 19.23 -10.94
N VAL A 28 -11.83 18.02 -11.49
CA VAL A 28 -12.69 17.81 -12.64
C VAL A 28 -14.16 17.81 -12.19
N GLY A 29 -14.84 18.93 -12.43
CA GLY A 29 -16.27 19.10 -12.12
C GLY A 29 -17.19 18.16 -12.91
N ALA A 30 -18.48 18.07 -12.56
CA ALA A 30 -19.45 17.22 -13.26
C ALA A 30 -19.82 17.81 -14.63
N GLY A 31 -19.09 17.43 -15.69
CA GLY A 31 -19.36 17.88 -17.06
C GLY A 31 -18.76 16.95 -18.12
N THR A 32 -19.01 17.23 -19.40
CA THR A 32 -18.49 16.45 -20.54
C THR A 32 -16.96 16.42 -20.59
N SER A 33 -16.29 17.50 -20.20
CA SER A 33 -14.83 17.54 -20.05
C SER A 33 -14.33 16.51 -19.03
N ALA A 34 -15.15 16.13 -18.06
CA ALA A 34 -14.76 15.17 -17.04
C ALA A 34 -14.67 13.75 -17.53
N ARG A 35 -15.62 13.35 -18.37
CA ARG A 35 -15.63 12.01 -18.97
C ARG A 35 -14.39 11.74 -19.83
N HIS A 36 -13.80 12.78 -20.41
CA HIS A 36 -12.62 12.65 -21.26
C HIS A 36 -11.31 12.71 -20.46
N LEU A 37 -11.28 13.49 -19.38
CA LEU A 37 -10.07 13.69 -18.58
C LEU A 37 -9.90 12.65 -17.47
N LEU A 38 -11.01 12.10 -16.96
CA LEU A 38 -11.00 11.13 -15.86
C LEU A 38 -10.23 9.84 -16.22
N PRO A 39 -10.46 9.18 -17.37
CA PRO A 39 -9.71 7.98 -17.75
C PRO A 39 -8.21 8.24 -17.77
N ARG A 40 -7.81 9.36 -18.37
CA ARG A 40 -6.39 9.73 -18.49
C ARG A 40 -5.76 9.98 -17.12
N ALA A 41 -6.44 10.74 -16.26
CA ALA A 41 -5.92 11.05 -14.95
C ALA A 41 -5.83 9.81 -14.03
N VAL A 42 -6.77 8.86 -14.17
CA VAL A 42 -6.69 7.56 -13.49
C VAL A 42 -5.48 6.75 -13.99
N LEU A 43 -5.22 6.73 -15.30
CA LEU A 43 -4.04 6.06 -15.86
C LEU A 43 -2.72 6.72 -15.42
N ASP A 44 -2.68 8.05 -15.35
CA ASP A 44 -1.51 8.80 -14.88
C ASP A 44 -1.24 8.54 -13.37
N MET A 45 -2.26 8.16 -12.61
CA MET A 45 -2.15 7.78 -11.19
C MET A 45 -1.73 6.31 -11.00
N LEU A 46 -2.26 5.40 -11.82
CA LEU A 46 -2.04 3.95 -11.67
C LEU A 46 -0.56 3.58 -11.68
N GLY A 47 0.24 4.16 -12.59
CA GLY A 47 1.67 3.86 -12.68
C GLY A 47 2.43 4.13 -11.38
N PRO A 48 2.44 5.38 -10.88
CA PRO A 48 3.07 5.70 -9.60
C PRO A 48 2.47 4.98 -8.40
N TYR A 49 1.16 4.75 -8.38
CA TYR A 49 0.52 4.06 -7.26
C TYR A 49 0.89 2.57 -7.20
N SER A 50 0.88 1.88 -8.33
CA SER A 50 1.37 0.50 -8.43
C SER A 50 2.87 0.39 -8.14
N ALA A 51 3.67 1.41 -8.49
CA ALA A 51 5.08 1.43 -8.13
C ALA A 51 5.30 1.55 -6.61
N ALA A 52 4.52 2.41 -5.94
CA ALA A 52 4.56 2.54 -4.48
C ALA A 52 4.13 1.22 -3.79
N LEU A 53 3.06 0.59 -4.28
CA LEU A 53 2.62 -0.75 -3.85
C LEU A 53 3.74 -1.79 -4.00
N TYR A 54 4.34 -1.87 -5.19
CA TYR A 54 5.40 -2.85 -5.47
C TYR A 54 6.58 -2.73 -4.50
N ILE A 55 7.00 -1.51 -4.18
CA ILE A 55 8.09 -1.29 -3.23
C ILE A 55 7.68 -1.76 -1.83
N ALA A 56 6.46 -1.46 -1.39
CA ALA A 56 5.98 -1.88 -0.08
C ALA A 56 5.80 -3.40 0.03
N GLU A 57 5.25 -4.06 -0.99
CA GLU A 57 5.14 -5.52 -1.05
C GLU A 57 6.50 -6.20 -0.94
N ARG A 58 7.54 -5.64 -1.56
CA ARG A 58 8.91 -6.18 -1.45
C ARG A 58 9.45 -6.10 -0.04
N VAL A 59 9.04 -5.10 0.74
CA VAL A 59 9.42 -5.00 2.15
C VAL A 59 8.59 -5.95 3.01
N VAL A 60 7.30 -6.09 2.75
CA VAL A 60 6.44 -7.08 3.43
C VAL A 60 6.95 -8.51 3.20
N GLN A 61 7.42 -8.81 1.98
CA GLN A 61 7.97 -10.11 1.60
C GLN A 61 9.44 -10.30 1.99
N SER A 62 10.09 -9.29 2.60
CA SER A 62 11.49 -9.37 2.99
C SER A 62 11.65 -10.22 4.25
N ASP A 63 12.64 -11.12 4.23
CA ASP A 63 13.04 -11.91 5.41
C ASP A 63 13.72 -11.05 6.50
N VAL A 64 14.08 -9.81 6.17
CA VAL A 64 14.71 -8.85 7.09
C VAL A 64 13.66 -7.85 7.56
N PHE A 65 13.31 -7.92 8.84
CA PHE A 65 12.43 -6.96 9.50
C PHE A 65 13.19 -5.68 9.86
N ASP A 66 12.66 -4.54 9.40
CA ASP A 66 13.13 -3.19 9.72
C ASP A 66 11.93 -2.33 10.12
N VAL A 67 11.77 -2.10 11.42
CA VAL A 67 10.64 -1.37 11.98
C VAL A 67 10.58 0.09 11.51
N GLU A 68 11.72 0.74 11.33
CA GLU A 68 11.78 2.14 10.84
C GLU A 68 11.27 2.19 9.41
N LEU A 69 11.71 1.25 8.57
CA LEU A 69 11.24 1.12 7.20
C LEU A 69 9.74 0.82 7.15
N VAL A 70 9.22 -0.14 7.93
CA VAL A 70 7.79 -0.47 7.96
C VAL A 70 6.94 0.74 8.38
N GLN A 71 7.36 1.49 9.39
CA GLN A 71 6.68 2.73 9.80
C GLN A 71 6.71 3.80 8.70
N ILE A 72 7.86 3.97 8.03
CA ILE A 72 8.03 4.87 6.89
C ILE A 72 7.04 4.50 5.78
N LEU A 73 6.96 3.23 5.40
CA LEU A 73 6.06 2.75 4.36
C LEU A 73 4.60 3.02 4.71
N HIS A 74 4.18 2.62 5.92
CA HIS A 74 2.81 2.82 6.39
C HIS A 74 2.42 4.30 6.34
N SER A 75 3.27 5.17 6.89
CA SER A 75 3.01 6.61 6.95
C SER A 75 2.89 7.28 5.58
N LYS A 76 3.57 6.73 4.55
CA LYS A 76 3.60 7.29 3.19
C LYS A 76 2.51 6.71 2.28
N LEU A 77 2.12 5.45 2.48
CA LEU A 77 1.04 4.82 1.73
C LEU A 77 -0.34 5.24 2.23
N LEU A 78 -0.53 5.43 3.53
CA LEU A 78 -1.82 5.77 4.12
C LEU A 78 -2.50 7.00 3.49
N PRO A 79 -1.81 8.13 3.21
CA PRO A 79 -2.42 9.27 2.54
C PRO A 79 -2.87 8.95 1.11
N LEU A 80 -2.11 8.12 0.38
CA LEU A 80 -2.44 7.75 -1.00
C LEU A 80 -3.67 6.86 -1.07
N GLU A 81 -3.75 5.88 -0.17
CA GLU A 81 -4.90 4.99 0.00
C GLU A 81 -6.18 5.79 0.27
N ARG A 82 -6.13 6.72 1.22
CA ARG A 82 -7.27 7.60 1.52
C ARG A 82 -7.69 8.45 0.33
N MET A 83 -6.74 9.03 -0.40
CA MET A 83 -7.07 9.84 -1.58
C MET A 83 -7.68 8.99 -2.72
N ALA A 84 -7.21 7.76 -2.90
CA ALA A 84 -7.79 6.83 -3.86
C ALA A 84 -9.22 6.43 -3.45
N ASP A 85 -9.46 6.16 -2.16
CA ASP A 85 -10.81 5.91 -1.62
C ASP A 85 -11.75 7.10 -1.84
N ASP A 86 -11.30 8.32 -1.57
CA ASP A 86 -12.08 9.55 -1.79
C ASP A 86 -12.46 9.71 -3.28
N VAL A 87 -11.51 9.46 -4.19
CA VAL A 87 -11.76 9.53 -5.64
C VAL A 87 -12.72 8.44 -6.09
N LEU A 88 -12.56 7.20 -5.62
CA LEU A 88 -13.45 6.08 -5.94
C LEU A 88 -14.87 6.35 -5.43
N ALA A 89 -15.01 6.87 -4.20
CA ALA A 89 -16.30 7.24 -3.63
C ALA A 89 -16.97 8.36 -4.44
N ALA A 90 -16.22 9.43 -4.76
CA ALA A 90 -16.74 10.56 -5.54
C ALA A 90 -17.16 10.14 -6.96
N THR A 91 -16.40 9.26 -7.61
CA THR A 91 -16.68 8.78 -8.96
C THR A 91 -17.87 7.81 -9.00
N LYS A 92 -18.03 6.97 -7.96
CA LYS A 92 -19.25 6.15 -7.76
C LYS A 92 -20.49 7.01 -7.59
N GLN A 93 -20.44 8.03 -6.72
CA GLN A 93 -21.58 8.94 -6.50
C GLN A 93 -22.00 9.70 -7.76
N ARG A 94 -21.07 9.96 -8.68
CA ARG A 94 -21.33 10.64 -9.97
C ARG A 94 -21.76 9.69 -11.09
N GLY A 95 -21.84 8.38 -10.84
CA GLY A 95 -22.26 7.38 -11.84
C GLY A 95 -21.20 7.07 -12.90
N TYR A 96 -19.92 7.41 -12.68
CA TYR A 96 -18.87 7.14 -13.68
C TYR A 96 -18.52 5.65 -13.81
N PHE A 97 -18.95 4.81 -12.87
CA PHE A 97 -18.82 3.35 -12.99
C PHE A 97 -19.83 2.73 -13.96
N ASP A 98 -20.90 3.46 -14.33
CA ASP A 98 -21.91 3.02 -15.29
C ASP A 98 -21.59 3.51 -16.72
N ASP A 99 -20.62 4.41 -16.86
CA ASP A 99 -20.18 4.97 -18.15
C ASP A 99 -19.07 4.08 -18.74
N PRO A 100 -19.26 3.50 -19.95
CA PRO A 100 -18.30 2.56 -20.53
C PRO A 100 -16.92 3.18 -20.78
N ASP A 101 -16.83 4.49 -20.98
CA ASP A 101 -15.56 5.17 -21.27
C ASP A 101 -14.73 5.41 -20.00
N THR A 102 -15.36 5.38 -18.82
CA THR A 102 -14.70 5.65 -17.53
C THR A 102 -14.66 4.46 -16.57
N ALA A 103 -15.53 3.47 -16.76
CA ALA A 103 -15.68 2.35 -15.83
C ALA A 103 -14.43 1.46 -15.73
N GLU A 104 -13.79 1.12 -16.85
CA GLU A 104 -12.62 0.23 -16.84
C GLU A 104 -11.41 0.83 -16.10
N PRO A 105 -10.96 2.07 -16.38
CA PRO A 105 -9.91 2.71 -15.61
C PRO A 105 -10.22 2.77 -14.11
N LEU A 106 -11.47 3.10 -13.75
CA LEU A 106 -11.88 3.16 -12.34
C LEU A 106 -11.85 1.78 -11.66
N ARG A 107 -12.16 0.70 -12.37
CA ARG A 107 -12.00 -0.67 -11.85
C ARG A 107 -10.55 -1.07 -11.66
N TRP A 108 -9.64 -0.62 -12.52
CA TRP A 108 -8.21 -0.82 -12.30
C TRP A 108 -7.72 -0.07 -11.06
N LEU A 109 -8.17 1.17 -10.88
CA LEU A 109 -7.88 1.93 -9.66
C LEU A 109 -8.42 1.24 -8.41
N GLU A 110 -9.68 0.78 -8.45
CA GLU A 110 -10.29 0.01 -7.35
C GLU A 110 -9.47 -1.23 -7.01
N THR A 111 -9.07 -2.02 -8.03
CA THR A 111 -8.24 -3.22 -7.83
C THR A 111 -6.88 -2.89 -7.21
N CYS A 112 -6.18 -1.88 -7.74
CA CYS A 112 -4.90 -1.46 -7.19
C CYS A 112 -5.02 -0.94 -5.76
N ASN A 113 -6.12 -0.24 -5.44
CA ASN A 113 -6.36 0.30 -4.12
C ASN A 113 -6.64 -0.80 -3.08
N GLU A 114 -7.40 -1.84 -3.44
CA GLU A 114 -7.60 -2.99 -2.56
C GLU A 114 -6.29 -3.73 -2.27
N GLN A 115 -5.40 -3.87 -3.27
CA GLN A 115 -4.06 -4.44 -3.03
C GLN A 115 -3.22 -3.58 -2.08
N VAL A 116 -3.32 -2.25 -2.18
CA VAL A 116 -2.67 -1.35 -1.22
C VAL A 116 -3.24 -1.52 0.18
N LYS A 117 -4.56 -1.68 0.35
CA LYS A 117 -5.17 -1.96 1.65
C LYS A 117 -4.68 -3.28 2.24
N ASP A 118 -4.59 -4.35 1.44
CA ASP A 118 -4.03 -5.63 1.87
C ASP A 118 -2.57 -5.47 2.32
N CYS A 119 -1.77 -4.72 1.57
CA CYS A 119 -0.38 -4.42 1.93
C CYS A 119 -0.30 -3.59 3.23
N MET A 120 -1.20 -2.61 3.42
CA MET A 120 -1.27 -1.80 4.63
C MET A 120 -1.62 -2.64 5.86
N VAL A 121 -2.57 -3.56 5.75
CA VAL A 121 -2.90 -4.52 6.82
C VAL A 121 -1.70 -5.40 7.17
N ALA A 122 -0.93 -5.83 6.17
CA ALA A 122 0.28 -6.60 6.40
C ALA A 122 1.36 -5.77 7.14
N LEU A 123 1.59 -4.52 6.72
CA LEU A 123 2.50 -3.60 7.40
C LEU A 123 2.07 -3.33 8.86
N GLU A 124 0.78 -3.13 9.09
CA GLU A 124 0.22 -2.94 10.45
C GLU A 124 0.41 -4.18 11.31
N SER A 125 0.22 -5.37 10.76
CA SER A 125 0.44 -6.64 11.46
C SER A 125 1.91 -6.83 11.85
N MET A 126 2.84 -6.35 11.03
CA MET A 126 4.27 -6.35 11.34
C MET A 126 4.65 -5.35 12.43
N LEU A 127 3.80 -4.35 12.71
CA LEU A 127 3.98 -3.36 13.79
C LEU A 127 3.21 -3.74 15.06
N ASP A 128 2.48 -4.86 15.07
CA ASP A 128 1.68 -5.28 16.23
C ASP A 128 2.59 -5.75 17.38
N PRO A 129 2.50 -5.13 18.58
CA PRO A 129 3.23 -5.53 19.77
C PRO A 129 3.06 -7.01 20.17
N GLN A 130 1.95 -7.66 19.79
CA GLN A 130 1.76 -9.10 20.05
C GLN A 130 2.78 -9.96 19.30
N LEU A 131 3.30 -9.50 18.15
CA LEU A 131 4.37 -10.18 17.43
C LEU A 131 5.70 -10.04 18.17
N ASP A 132 5.96 -8.89 18.78
CA ASP A 132 7.14 -8.65 19.62
C ASP A 132 7.12 -9.55 20.87
N ASP A 133 5.97 -9.70 21.53
CA ASP A 133 5.81 -10.59 22.68
C ASP A 133 6.03 -12.07 22.30
N LEU A 134 5.52 -12.50 21.14
CA LEU A 134 5.73 -13.86 20.61
C LEU A 134 7.17 -14.12 20.19
N MET A 135 7.84 -13.13 19.60
CA MET A 135 9.24 -13.22 19.20
C MET A 135 10.16 -13.19 20.43
N ALA A 136 9.85 -12.39 21.45
CA ALA A 136 10.52 -12.41 22.73
C ALA A 136 10.39 -13.77 23.42
N ALA A 137 9.18 -14.35 23.43
CA ALA A 137 8.95 -15.69 23.96
C ALA A 137 9.71 -16.77 23.15
N ALA A 138 9.74 -16.69 21.82
CA ALA A 138 10.48 -17.61 20.97
C ALA A 138 12.00 -17.52 21.19
N ILE A 139 12.54 -16.31 21.39
CA ILE A 139 13.94 -16.08 21.75
C ILE A 139 14.24 -16.63 23.14
N GLU A 140 13.33 -16.43 24.11
CA GLU A 140 13.47 -16.95 25.47
C GLU A 140 13.48 -18.49 25.49
N GLU A 141 12.61 -19.13 24.71
CA GLU A 141 12.60 -20.59 24.53
C GLU A 141 13.84 -21.11 23.80
N HIS A 142 14.31 -20.41 22.76
CA HIS A 142 15.56 -20.75 22.07
C HIS A 142 16.79 -20.62 23.00
N GLN A 143 16.81 -19.59 23.85
CA GLN A 143 17.84 -19.38 24.88
C GLN A 143 17.74 -20.39 26.03
N ARG A 144 16.53 -20.89 26.33
CA ARG A 144 16.30 -21.97 27.30
C ARG A 144 16.92 -23.30 26.87
N GLY A 145 17.25 -23.46 25.59
CA GLY A 145 18.09 -24.55 25.11
C GLY A 145 17.47 -25.94 25.24
N GLU A 146 16.13 -26.07 25.22
CA GLU A 146 15.50 -27.39 25.12
C GLU A 146 15.51 -27.89 23.66
N THR A 147 16.72 -28.22 23.16
CA THR A 147 16.81 -29.24 22.13
C THR A 147 16.43 -30.56 22.80
N VAL A 148 15.18 -30.99 22.66
CA VAL A 148 14.75 -32.32 23.08
C VAL A 148 15.71 -33.34 22.43
N PRO A 149 16.44 -34.15 23.22
CA PRO A 149 17.32 -35.15 22.64
C PRO A 149 16.48 -36.17 21.86
N LEU A 150 16.76 -36.32 20.56
CA LEU A 150 16.13 -37.32 19.68
C LEU A 150 16.34 -38.77 20.16
N ASP A 151 17.17 -39.00 21.19
CA ASP A 151 17.39 -40.29 21.83
C ASP A 151 16.24 -40.78 22.72
N SER A 152 15.18 -39.99 22.91
CA SER A 152 14.01 -40.39 23.72
C SER A 152 12.88 -41.05 22.92
N ILE A 153 13.03 -41.24 21.60
CA ILE A 153 12.09 -42.04 20.82
C ILE A 153 12.59 -43.48 20.79
N ARG A 154 12.09 -44.29 21.72
CA ARG A 154 12.21 -45.76 21.67
C ARG A 154 10.85 -46.41 21.83
#